data_AF-A0A845FTQ4-F1
#
_entry.id   AF-A0A845FTQ4-F1
#
_cell.length_a   1.000
_cell.length_b   1.000
_cell.length_c   1.000
_cell.angle_alpha   90.00
_cell.angle_beta   90.00
_cell.angle_gamma   90.00
#
_symmetry.space_group_name_H-M   'P 1'
#
loop_
_entity.id
_entity.type
_entity.pdbx_description
1 polymer ?
#
loop_
_entity_poly.entity_id
_entity_poly.type
_entity_poly.pdbx_seq_one_letter_code
_entity_poly.pdbx_strand_id
1 'polypeptide(L)'
;MASRVEQYSDSERRRHPRYRTSFRAQITTDAGTADGTVTSLSLSGLQLHCGRQVAEEVLPNVQRAALSSPISVEVSFEVPTSSSSREAIKVQCRIINARRESRDKFWLGGEFVVFNQNGEDRLQDYLRNFGQRL
;
A
#
# COMPACT_ATOMS: atom_id res chain seq x y z
N MET A 1 -30.84 37.76 8.56
CA MET A 1 -30.12 36.52 8.91
C MET A 1 -30.45 35.47 7.86
N ALA A 2 -29.47 35.07 7.05
CA ALA A 2 -29.57 33.91 6.17
C ALA A 2 -28.20 33.25 6.17
N SER A 3 -28.13 32.07 6.79
CA SER A 3 -26.91 31.30 6.98
C SER A 3 -26.49 30.68 5.65
N ARG A 4 -25.25 30.96 5.25
CA ARG A 4 -24.57 30.35 4.11
C ARG A 4 -24.30 28.88 4.46
N VAL A 5 -24.93 27.97 3.73
CA VAL A 5 -24.59 26.54 3.77
C VAL A 5 -23.27 26.39 3.02
N GLU A 6 -22.17 26.14 3.74
CA GLU A 6 -20.92 25.72 3.12
C GLU A 6 -21.11 24.30 2.57
N GLN A 7 -21.17 24.21 1.23
CA GLN A 7 -21.06 22.94 0.53
C GLN A 7 -19.64 22.40 0.73
N TYR A 8 -19.48 21.42 1.61
CA TYR A 8 -18.30 20.57 1.62
C TYR A 8 -18.29 19.72 0.35
N SER A 9 -17.62 20.22 -0.69
CA SER A 9 -17.19 19.40 -1.82
C SER A 9 -16.16 18.41 -1.30
N ASP A 10 -16.58 17.17 -0.99
CA ASP A 10 -15.67 16.04 -0.79
C ASP A 10 -15.03 15.70 -2.13
N SER A 11 -14.02 16.48 -2.51
CA SER A 11 -13.28 16.29 -3.74
C SER A 11 -12.54 14.96 -3.65
N GLU A 12 -12.91 14.00 -4.50
CA GLU A 12 -12.25 12.71 -4.59
C GLU A 12 -10.73 12.90 -4.79
N ARG A 13 -9.94 12.70 -3.71
CA ARG A 13 -8.48 12.88 -3.73
C ARG A 13 -7.75 11.73 -4.42
N ARG A 14 -8.46 10.64 -4.77
CA ARG A 14 -7.87 9.44 -5.36
C ARG A 14 -7.70 9.63 -6.86
N ARG A 15 -6.44 9.62 -7.30
CA ARG A 15 -6.09 9.74 -8.72
C ARG A 15 -6.22 8.44 -9.52
N HIS A 16 -6.27 7.30 -8.82
CA HIS A 16 -6.34 5.97 -9.45
C HIS A 16 -7.37 5.08 -8.76
N PRO A 17 -8.13 4.27 -9.53
CA PRO A 17 -9.00 3.25 -8.95
C PRO A 17 -8.17 2.25 -8.14
N ARG A 18 -8.74 1.78 -7.05
CA ARG A 18 -8.16 0.69 -6.25
C ARG A 18 -8.85 -0.61 -6.56
N TYR A 19 -8.10 -1.70 -6.45
CA TYR A 19 -8.53 -3.06 -6.71
C TYR A 19 -8.34 -3.88 -5.46
N ARG A 20 -9.33 -4.69 -5.12
CA ARG A 20 -9.33 -5.54 -3.93
C ARG A 20 -8.39 -6.72 -4.14
N THR A 21 -7.59 -7.04 -3.14
CA THR A 21 -6.63 -8.15 -3.18
C THR A 21 -6.54 -8.86 -1.84
N SER A 22 -5.86 -10.00 -1.82
CA SER A 22 -5.48 -10.71 -0.58
C SER A 22 -4.15 -11.44 -0.76
N PHE A 23 -3.19 -10.77 -1.40
CA PHE A 23 -1.88 -11.37 -1.68
C PHE A 23 -1.06 -11.41 -0.41
N ARG A 24 -0.54 -12.59 -0.06
CA ARG A 24 0.51 -12.69 0.96
C ARG A 24 1.73 -11.92 0.49
N ALA A 25 2.34 -11.19 1.40
CA ALA A 25 3.49 -10.38 1.11
C ALA A 25 4.57 -10.56 2.17
N GLN A 26 5.83 -10.48 1.74
CA GLN A 26 6.94 -10.20 2.62
C GLN A 26 7.21 -8.70 2.62
N ILE A 27 7.31 -8.14 3.82
CA ILE A 27 7.60 -6.74 4.06
C ILE A 27 9.00 -6.67 4.68
N THR A 28 9.93 -6.07 3.96
CA THR A 28 11.30 -5.86 4.43
C THR A 28 11.48 -4.41 4.86
N THR A 29 12.07 -4.27 6.03
CA THR A 29 12.35 -3.02 6.74
C THR A 29 13.82 -3.05 7.18
N ASP A 30 14.31 -1.97 7.79
CA ASP A 30 15.68 -1.92 8.28
C ASP A 30 15.94 -2.90 9.44
N ALA A 31 14.94 -3.25 10.25
CA ALA A 31 15.12 -4.20 11.35
C ALA A 31 14.85 -5.67 10.96
N GLY A 32 14.32 -5.91 9.75
CA GLY A 32 14.18 -7.26 9.21
C GLY A 32 12.98 -7.45 8.29
N THR A 33 12.60 -8.72 8.11
CA THR A 33 11.47 -9.12 7.26
C THR A 33 10.33 -9.68 8.11
N ALA A 34 9.10 -9.37 7.72
CA ALA A 34 7.90 -9.93 8.32
C ALA A 34 6.81 -10.16 7.27
N ASP A 35 5.87 -11.04 7.60
CA ASP A 35 4.74 -11.34 6.75
C ASP A 35 3.63 -10.28 6.87
N GLY A 36 2.91 -10.09 5.76
CA GLY A 36 1.74 -9.25 5.68
C GLY A 36 0.81 -9.66 4.55
N THR A 37 -0.17 -8.80 4.28
CA THR A 37 -1.12 -9.00 3.19
C THR A 37 -1.35 -7.71 2.44
N VAL A 38 -1.17 -7.73 1.12
CA VAL A 38 -1.66 -6.66 0.25
C VAL A 38 -3.16 -6.84 0.08
N THR A 39 -3.92 -5.89 0.62
CA THR A 39 -5.39 -5.93 0.68
C THR A 39 -6.05 -5.08 -0.40
N SER A 40 -5.31 -4.09 -0.92
CA SER A 40 -5.69 -3.39 -2.14
C SER A 40 -4.50 -2.80 -2.87
N LEU A 41 -4.63 -2.67 -4.19
CA LEU A 41 -3.64 -2.10 -5.10
C LEU A 41 -4.26 -0.98 -5.93
N SER A 42 -3.47 0.00 -6.34
CA SER A 42 -3.73 0.89 -7.47
C SER A 42 -2.48 0.97 -8.34
N LEU A 43 -2.49 1.82 -9.37
CA LEU A 43 -1.28 2.11 -10.14
C LEU A 43 -0.21 2.87 -9.34
N SER A 44 -0.59 3.55 -8.26
CA SER A 44 0.31 4.44 -7.51
C SER A 44 0.63 3.96 -6.10
N GLY A 45 0.00 2.88 -5.63
CA GLY A 45 0.25 2.43 -4.27
C GLY A 45 -0.52 1.21 -3.85
N LEU A 46 -0.35 0.86 -2.58
CA LEU A 46 -0.91 -0.34 -1.99
C LEU A 46 -1.47 -0.07 -0.58
N GLN A 47 -2.21 -1.03 -0.06
CA GLN A 47 -2.60 -1.09 1.34
C GLN A 47 -2.16 -2.44 1.91
N LEU A 48 -1.39 -2.38 2.98
CA LEU A 48 -0.94 -3.55 3.71
C LEU A 48 -1.78 -3.74 4.96
N HIS A 49 -2.00 -5.00 5.28
CA HIS A 49 -2.38 -5.45 6.60
C HIS A 49 -1.21 -6.23 7.20
N CYS A 50 -0.75 -5.85 8.40
CA CYS A 50 0.44 -6.43 9.01
C CYS A 50 0.33 -6.54 10.54
N GLY A 51 1.26 -7.31 11.10
CA GLY A 51 1.41 -7.48 12.54
C GLY A 51 2.11 -6.30 13.22
N ARG A 52 2.24 -6.40 14.55
CA ARG A 52 2.91 -5.40 15.40
C ARG A 52 4.37 -5.16 15.02
N GLN A 53 5.13 -6.20 14.68
CA GLN A 53 6.56 -6.08 14.35
C GLN A 53 6.83 -4.98 13.31
N VAL A 54 6.20 -5.07 12.14
CA VAL A 54 6.30 -4.05 11.08
C VAL A 54 5.77 -2.70 11.56
N ALA A 55 4.64 -2.72 12.27
CA ALA A 55 3.99 -1.48 12.69
C ALA A 55 4.80 -0.71 13.73
N GLU A 56 5.59 -1.35 14.58
CA GLU A 56 6.44 -0.67 15.57
C GLU A 56 7.64 0.02 14.94
N GLU A 57 8.10 -0.44 13.79
CA GLU A 57 9.15 0.24 13.03
C GLU A 57 8.59 1.42 12.24
N VAL A 58 7.35 1.28 11.77
CA VAL A 58 6.70 2.25 10.91
C VAL A 58 5.99 3.35 11.74
N LEU A 59 5.17 3.01 12.73
CA LEU A 59 4.30 3.96 13.45
C LEU A 59 5.02 5.10 14.17
N PRO A 60 6.07 4.86 14.98
CA PRO A 60 6.78 5.95 15.66
C PRO A 60 7.36 6.93 14.65
N ASN A 61 7.80 6.40 13.51
CA ASN A 61 8.34 7.19 12.43
C ASN A 61 7.23 7.85 11.61
N VAL A 62 6.01 7.32 11.47
CA VAL A 62 4.94 8.01 10.71
C VAL A 62 4.47 9.24 11.48
N GLN A 63 4.39 9.13 12.81
CA GLN A 63 4.08 10.26 13.69
C GLN A 63 5.20 11.32 13.69
N ARG A 64 6.47 10.89 13.54
CA ARG A 64 7.64 11.78 13.46
C ARG A 64 8.01 12.21 12.04
N ALA A 65 7.57 11.54 10.99
CA ALA A 65 7.95 11.78 9.59
C ALA A 65 7.40 13.11 9.07
N ALA A 66 6.49 13.74 9.83
CA ALA A 66 6.21 15.16 9.70
C ALA A 66 7.47 16.05 9.89
N LEU A 67 8.58 15.52 10.42
CA LEU A 67 9.76 16.30 10.85
C LEU A 67 11.09 16.00 10.14
N SER A 68 11.32 14.92 9.39
CA SER A 68 12.57 14.82 8.59
C SER A 68 12.76 13.71 7.55
N SER A 69 12.03 12.59 7.54
CA SER A 69 12.24 11.56 6.49
C SER A 69 11.04 10.65 6.24
N PRO A 70 10.67 10.38 4.98
CA PRO A 70 9.67 9.37 4.64
C PRO A 70 10.17 7.95 4.93
N ILE A 71 9.37 7.14 5.60
CA ILE A 71 9.69 5.73 5.86
C ILE A 71 9.52 4.95 4.57
N SER A 72 10.55 4.21 4.19
CA SER A 72 10.51 3.31 3.05
C SER A 72 10.53 1.87 3.52
N VAL A 73 9.72 1.02 2.88
CA VAL A 73 9.74 -0.43 3.07
C VAL A 73 9.79 -1.09 1.70
N GLU A 74 10.34 -2.28 1.61
CA GLU A 74 10.26 -3.09 0.40
C GLU A 74 9.15 -4.13 0.59
N VAL A 75 8.29 -4.28 -0.41
CA VAL A 75 7.19 -5.24 -0.40
C VAL A 75 7.34 -6.20 -1.56
N SER A 76 7.31 -7.49 -1.25
CA SER A 76 7.36 -8.58 -2.23
C SER A 76 6.09 -9.42 -2.16
N PHE A 77 5.43 -9.64 -3.28
CA PHE A 77 4.22 -10.45 -3.42
C PHE A 77 4.09 -11.01 -4.83
N GLU A 78 3.18 -11.96 -5.04
CA GLU A 78 2.92 -12.55 -6.36
C GLU A 78 1.53 -12.16 -6.88
N VAL A 79 1.42 -11.95 -8.19
CA VAL A 79 0.16 -11.70 -8.89
C VAL A 79 -0.01 -12.63 -10.08
N PRO A 80 -1.25 -12.95 -10.49
CA PRO A 80 -1.49 -13.53 -11.81
C PRO A 80 -1.34 -12.46 -12.88
N THR A 81 -0.78 -12.86 -14.02
CA THR A 81 -0.71 -12.08 -15.25
C THR A 81 -1.28 -12.89 -16.41
N SER A 82 -1.48 -12.24 -17.56
CA SER A 82 -1.92 -12.88 -18.80
C SER A 82 -0.94 -13.96 -19.29
N SER A 83 0.33 -13.88 -18.89
CA SER A 83 1.38 -14.83 -19.29
C SER A 83 1.66 -15.93 -18.26
N SER A 84 1.33 -15.72 -16.98
CA SER A 84 1.66 -16.66 -15.89
C SER A 84 0.71 -16.51 -14.72
N SER A 85 0.39 -17.61 -14.03
CA SER A 85 -0.47 -17.59 -12.85
C SER A 85 0.21 -16.98 -11.61
N ARG A 86 1.55 -16.85 -11.62
CA ARG A 86 2.34 -16.30 -10.51
C ARG A 86 3.56 -15.57 -11.06
N GLU A 87 3.54 -14.26 -10.95
CA GLU A 87 4.66 -13.38 -11.25
C GLU A 87 5.01 -12.55 -10.01
N ALA A 88 6.29 -12.50 -9.68
CA ALA A 88 6.77 -11.73 -8.53
C ALA A 88 6.74 -10.22 -8.83
N ILE A 89 6.17 -9.47 -7.90
CA ILE A 89 6.29 -8.02 -7.79
C ILE A 89 7.12 -7.73 -6.54
N LYS A 90 8.18 -6.96 -6.75
CA LYS A 90 9.04 -6.46 -5.70
C LYS A 90 9.15 -4.95 -5.86
N VAL A 91 8.71 -4.20 -4.86
CA VAL A 91 8.52 -2.74 -4.97
C VAL A 91 8.90 -2.03 -3.68
N GLN A 92 9.68 -0.95 -3.80
CA GLN A 92 9.91 -0.02 -2.72
C GLN A 92 8.70 0.90 -2.56
N CYS A 93 8.22 1.01 -1.33
CA CYS A 93 7.05 1.78 -0.96
C CYS A 93 7.41 2.82 0.09
N ARG A 94 6.97 4.05 -0.11
CA ARG A 94 6.94 5.09 0.92
C ARG A 94 5.67 4.93 1.74
N ILE A 95 5.78 4.74 3.05
CA ILE A 95 4.61 4.70 3.92
C ILE A 95 4.10 6.12 4.17
N ILE A 96 2.85 6.36 3.77
CA ILE A 96 2.20 7.69 3.86
C ILE A 96 1.12 7.75 4.95
N ASN A 97 0.65 6.59 5.42
CA ASN A 97 -0.22 6.50 6.59
C ASN A 97 -0.10 5.14 7.25
N ALA A 98 -0.40 5.11 8.54
CA ALA A 98 -0.49 3.91 9.33
C ALA A 98 -1.61 4.08 10.36
N ARG A 99 -2.44 3.06 10.54
CA ARG A 99 -3.47 3.04 11.59
C ARG A 99 -3.53 1.68 12.25
N ARG A 100 -3.82 1.69 13.54
CA ARG A 100 -4.08 0.47 14.32
C ARG A 100 -5.53 0.03 14.09
N GLU A 101 -5.73 -1.26 13.79
CA GLU A 101 -7.06 -1.88 13.77
C GLU A 101 -7.37 -2.54 15.11
N SER A 102 -6.41 -3.29 15.65
CA SER A 102 -6.52 -3.94 16.95
C SER A 102 -5.16 -3.99 17.63
N ARG A 103 -5.05 -4.69 18.76
CA ARG A 103 -3.82 -4.78 19.54
C ARG A 103 -2.61 -5.24 18.72
N ASP A 104 -2.81 -6.14 17.76
CA ASP A 104 -1.74 -6.78 16.96
C ASP A 104 -1.95 -6.67 15.44
N LYS A 105 -2.92 -5.86 15.01
CA LYS A 105 -3.27 -5.70 13.59
C LYS A 105 -3.26 -4.24 13.17
N PHE A 106 -2.62 -3.98 12.04
CA PHE A 106 -2.36 -2.63 11.55
C PHE A 106 -2.60 -2.55 10.05
N TRP A 107 -3.06 -1.38 9.62
CA TRP A 107 -3.18 -1.01 8.23
C TRP A 107 -2.11 0.01 7.87
N LEU A 108 -1.35 -0.24 6.81
CA LEU A 108 -0.37 0.70 6.26
C LEU A 108 -0.77 1.08 4.85
N GLY A 109 -0.77 2.38 4.55
CA GLY A 109 -0.90 2.90 3.20
C GLY A 109 0.48 3.24 2.64
N GLY A 110 0.83 2.64 1.50
CA GLY A 110 2.10 2.87 0.82
C GLY A 110 1.91 3.48 -0.57
N GLU A 111 2.77 4.43 -0.93
CA GLU A 111 2.94 4.92 -2.29
C GLU A 111 4.14 4.21 -2.94
N PHE A 112 4.02 3.79 -4.19
CA PHE A 112 5.14 3.17 -4.90
C PHE A 112 6.24 4.19 -5.21
N VAL A 113 7.49 3.76 -5.03
CA VAL A 113 8.67 4.59 -5.30
C VAL A 113 9.46 4.00 -6.47
N VAL A 114 9.82 2.72 -6.38
CA VAL A 114 10.61 2.01 -7.40
C VAL A 114 10.17 0.56 -7.48
N PHE A 115 9.90 0.08 -8.69
CA PHE A 115 9.72 -1.34 -8.96
C PHE A 115 11.05 -1.98 -9.35
N ASN A 116 11.28 -3.21 -8.89
CA ASN A 116 12.40 -4.00 -9.35
C ASN A 116 11.99 -4.75 -10.63
N GLN A 117 12.89 -4.79 -11.62
CA GLN A 117 12.66 -5.46 -12.91
C GLN A 117 11.35 -4.94 -13.56
N ASN A 118 10.61 -5.82 -14.24
CA ASN A 118 9.34 -5.50 -14.92
C ASN A 118 8.13 -5.54 -13.96
N GLY A 119 8.33 -5.21 -12.69
CA GLY A 119 7.28 -5.29 -11.66
C GLY A 119 6.10 -4.36 -11.95
N GLU A 120 6.35 -3.19 -12.54
CA GLU A 120 5.29 -2.25 -12.91
C GLU A 120 4.41 -2.80 -14.05
N ASP A 121 5.01 -3.37 -15.10
CA ASP A 121 4.26 -3.96 -16.22
C ASP A 121 3.39 -5.14 -15.76
N ARG A 122 3.93 -6.00 -14.88
CA ARG A 122 3.18 -7.10 -14.26
C ARG A 122 2.00 -6.59 -13.45
N LEU A 123 2.19 -5.51 -12.68
CA LEU A 123 1.10 -4.88 -11.94
C LEU A 123 0.04 -4.33 -12.89
N GLN A 124 0.44 -3.61 -13.93
CA GLN A 124 -0.50 -3.03 -14.89
C GLN A 124 -1.32 -4.11 -15.60
N ASP A 125 -0.70 -5.23 -15.99
CA ASP A 125 -1.38 -6.37 -16.57
C ASP A 125 -2.37 -7.01 -15.57
N TYR A 126 -1.95 -7.21 -14.32
CA TYR A 126 -2.84 -7.72 -13.26
C TYR A 126 -4.08 -6.83 -13.08
N LEU A 127 -3.88 -5.52 -12.89
CA LEU A 127 -4.98 -4.58 -12.64
C LEU A 127 -5.95 -4.50 -13.82
N ARG A 128 -5.45 -4.63 -15.06
CA ARG A 128 -6.27 -4.60 -16.27
C ARG A 128 -7.11 -5.86 -16.45
N ASN A 129 -6.55 -7.03 -16.19
CA ASN A 129 -7.14 -8.30 -16.61
C ASN A 129 -7.78 -9.11 -15.48
N PHE A 130 -7.34 -8.91 -14.23
CA PHE A 130 -7.74 -9.74 -13.09
C PHE A 130 -8.23 -8.92 -11.89
N GLY A 131 -7.95 -7.62 -11.86
CA GLY A 131 -8.32 -6.75 -10.75
C GLY A 131 -9.84 -6.62 -10.57
N GLN A 132 -10.32 -6.80 -9.34
CA GLN A 132 -11.68 -6.44 -8.97
C GLN A 132 -11.70 -5.03 -8.35
N ARG A 133 -12.30 -4.07 -9.04
CA ARG A 133 -12.38 -2.66 -8.58
C ARG A 133 -13.14 -2.56 -7.24
N LEU A 134 -12.61 -1.75 -6.32
CA LEU A 134 -13.23 -1.37 -5.05
C LEU A 134 -14.28 -0.26 -5.24
#